data_AF-A0A940TW99-F1
#
_entry.id   AF-A0A940TW99-F1
#
_cell.length_a   1.000
_cell.length_b   1.000
_cell.length_c   1.000
_cell.angle_alpha   90.00
_cell.angle_beta   90.00
_cell.angle_gamma   90.00
#
_symmetry.space_group_name_H-M   'P 1'
#
loop_
_entity.id
_entity.type
_entity.pdbx_description
1 polymer ?
#
loop_
_entity_poly.entity_id
_entity_poly.type
_entity_poly.pdbx_seq_one_letter_code
_entity_poly.pdbx_strand_id
1 'polypeptide(L)'
;MLHLGCGQDSRFWRVDSGEVDWYDLDLTPVIELRRRFYPEPERYHLIASSVTDLDWMAMVTANGRPALVVAEGVLMYLSEAGGGAPAGGDPGAATRAGLESGLPVTAGAAWAAG
;
A
#
# COMPACT_ATOMS: atom_id res chain seq x y z
N MET A 1 -5.26 -13.43 -1.28
CA MET A 1 -5.11 -12.27 -0.38
C MET A 1 -4.66 -11.07 -1.20
N LEU A 2 -5.31 -9.93 -1.05
CA LEU A 2 -4.94 -8.68 -1.71
C LEU A 2 -4.70 -7.60 -0.64
N HIS A 3 -3.50 -7.06 -0.57
CA HIS A 3 -3.12 -6.05 0.39
C HIS A 3 -2.81 -4.73 -0.33
N LEU A 4 -3.69 -3.74 -0.13
CA LEU A 4 -3.61 -2.44 -0.77
C LEU A 4 -2.84 -1.47 0.13
N GLY A 5 -1.76 -0.89 -0.38
CA GLY A 5 -0.86 -0.05 0.41
C GLY A 5 -0.08 -0.87 1.43
N CYS A 6 0.55 -1.95 0.97
CA CYS A 6 1.16 -2.96 1.85
C CYS A 6 2.35 -2.46 2.70
N GLY A 7 2.92 -1.30 2.37
CA GLY A 7 4.02 -0.67 3.10
C GLY A 7 5.21 -1.62 3.27
N GLN A 8 5.59 -1.91 4.52
CA GLN A 8 6.61 -2.90 4.90
C GLN A 8 6.05 -4.07 5.72
N ASP A 9 4.73 -4.28 5.67
CA ASP A 9 4.08 -5.34 6.43
C ASP A 9 4.55 -6.73 5.99
N SER A 10 5.19 -7.46 6.89
CA SER A 10 5.72 -8.81 6.64
C SER A 10 4.69 -9.94 6.82
N ARG A 11 3.38 -9.64 6.83
CA ARG A 11 2.32 -10.60 7.19
C ARG A 11 2.42 -11.94 6.47
N PHE A 12 2.70 -11.95 5.16
CA PHE A 12 2.91 -13.18 4.40
C PHE A 12 3.88 -14.15 5.13
N TRP A 13 5.04 -13.65 5.56
CA TRP A 13 6.08 -14.45 6.23
C TRP A 13 5.71 -14.94 7.63
N ARG A 14 4.64 -14.42 8.23
CA ARG A 14 4.19 -14.79 9.58
C ARG A 14 3.00 -15.74 9.58
N VAL A 15 2.15 -15.67 8.55
CA VAL A 15 0.84 -16.35 8.57
C VAL A 15 0.55 -17.16 7.29
N ASP A 16 1.50 -17.29 6.38
CA ASP A 16 1.32 -18.11 5.18
C ASP A 16 0.99 -19.56 5.53
N SER A 17 -0.11 -20.06 4.95
CA SER A 17 -0.58 -21.43 5.11
C SER A 17 -0.07 -22.38 4.02
N GLY A 18 0.60 -21.88 2.99
CA GLY A 18 0.97 -22.70 1.83
C GLY A 18 -0.03 -22.69 0.67
N GLU A 19 -1.23 -22.13 0.88
CA GLU A 19 -2.38 -22.36 -0.03
C GLU A 19 -2.92 -21.09 -0.70
N VAL A 20 -2.50 -19.92 -0.23
CA VAL A 20 -3.07 -18.63 -0.65
C VAL A 20 -2.11 -17.91 -1.59
N ASP A 21 -2.61 -17.45 -2.74
CA ASP A 21 -1.89 -16.46 -3.54
C ASP A 21 -2.02 -15.08 -2.90
N TRP A 22 -0.88 -14.43 -2.74
CA TRP A 22 -0.74 -13.18 -2.01
C TRP A 22 -0.25 -12.07 -2.92
N TYR A 23 -1.02 -11.00 -3.00
CA TYR A 23 -0.72 -9.84 -3.81
C TYR A 23 -0.53 -8.63 -2.90
N ASP A 24 0.69 -8.13 -2.84
CA ASP A 24 1.04 -6.90 -2.15
C ASP A 24 1.16 -5.78 -3.19
N LEU A 25 0.30 -4.77 -3.06
CA LEU A 25 0.26 -3.62 -3.95
C LEU A 25 0.74 -2.37 -3.21
N ASP A 26 1.67 -1.65 -3.81
CA ASP A 26 2.10 -0.34 -3.34
C ASP A 26 2.81 0.45 -4.45
N LEU A 27 3.13 1.71 -4.17
CA LEU A 27 3.92 2.57 -5.05
C LEU A 27 5.26 1.93 -5.39
N THR A 28 5.75 2.24 -6.59
CA THR A 28 7.01 1.69 -7.12
C THR A 28 8.19 1.78 -6.15
N PRO A 29 8.48 2.92 -5.50
CA PRO A 29 9.61 3.00 -4.57
C PRO A 29 9.47 2.06 -3.35
N VAL A 30 8.24 1.81 -2.90
CA VAL A 30 7.95 0.91 -1.77
C VAL A 30 8.20 -0.54 -2.16
N ILE A 31 7.70 -0.95 -3.33
CA ILE A 31 7.90 -2.31 -3.86
C ILE A 31 9.37 -2.60 -4.17
N GLU A 32 10.07 -1.64 -4.79
CA GLU A 32 11.51 -1.76 -5.04
C GLU A 32 12.31 -1.93 -3.75
N LEU A 33 11.92 -1.23 -2.67
CA LEU A 33 12.53 -1.40 -1.36
C LEU A 33 12.24 -2.79 -0.78
N ARG A 34 10.98 -3.26 -0.84
CA ARG A 34 10.59 -4.60 -0.33
C ARG A 34 11.40 -5.71 -0.99
N ARG A 35 11.62 -5.64 -2.31
CA ARG A 35 12.43 -6.64 -3.06
C ARG A 35 13.86 -6.79 -2.56
N ARG A 36 14.40 -5.81 -1.81
CA ARG A 36 15.73 -5.90 -1.21
C ARG A 36 15.76 -6.76 0.06
N PHE A 37 14.61 -6.91 0.73
CA PHE A 37 14.52 -7.59 2.03
C PHE A 37 13.83 -8.95 1.94
N TYR A 38 12.88 -9.10 1.01
CA TYR A 38 12.03 -10.29 0.92
C TYR A 38 12.18 -10.97 -0.44
N PRO A 39 12.36 -12.31 -0.47
CA PRO A 39 12.28 -13.06 -1.72
C PRO A 39 10.84 -13.08 -2.24
N GLU A 40 10.67 -13.26 -3.55
CA GLU A 40 9.37 -13.31 -4.22
C GLU A 40 9.08 -14.76 -4.68
N PRO A 41 8.62 -15.66 -3.77
CA PRO A 41 8.25 -17.03 -4.13
C PRO A 41 6.99 -17.04 -5.01
N GLU A 42 6.70 -18.19 -5.63
CA GLU A 42 5.65 -18.34 -6.65
C GLU A 42 4.27 -17.78 -6.25
N ARG A 43 3.87 -17.87 -4.97
CA ARG A 43 2.57 -17.41 -4.46
C ARG A 43 2.59 -16.01 -3.85
N TYR A 44 3.72 -15.31 -3.87
CA TYR A 44 3.86 -13.96 -3.34
C TYR A 44 4.20 -13.02 -4.49
N HIS A 45 3.30 -12.09 -4.76
CA HIS A 45 3.37 -11.21 -5.92
C HIS A 45 3.45 -9.76 -5.46
N LEU A 46 4.47 -9.05 -5.95
CA LEU A 46 4.67 -7.63 -5.68
C LEU A 46 4.24 -6.78 -6.88
N ILE A 47 3.16 -6.01 -6.70
CA ILE A 47 2.61 -5.13 -7.73
C ILE A 47 3.01 -3.69 -7.43
N ALA A 48 3.88 -3.14 -8.28
CA ALA A 48 4.31 -1.74 -8.24
C ALA A 48 3.32 -0.85 -8.99
N SER A 49 2.31 -0.32 -8.29
CA SER A 49 1.29 0.58 -8.85
C SER A 49 0.63 1.44 -7.77
N SER A 50 0.02 2.55 -8.17
CA SER A 50 -0.92 3.26 -7.30
C SER A 50 -2.20 2.47 -7.14
N VAL A 51 -2.78 2.44 -5.94
CA VAL A 51 -4.11 1.83 -5.71
C VAL A 51 -5.21 2.48 -6.55
N THR A 52 -5.03 3.76 -6.92
CA THR A 52 -5.96 4.52 -7.77
C THR A 52 -5.77 4.26 -9.27
N ASP A 53 -4.67 3.64 -9.68
CA ASP A 53 -4.42 3.27 -11.07
C ASP A 53 -4.91 1.85 -11.33
N LEU A 54 -6.13 1.75 -11.84
CA LEU A 54 -6.88 0.49 -11.94
C LEU A 54 -6.25 -0.58 -12.85
N ASP A 55 -5.22 -0.25 -13.64
CA ASP A 55 -4.52 -1.21 -14.50
C ASP A 55 -3.88 -2.37 -13.70
N TRP A 56 -3.56 -2.16 -12.42
CA TRP A 56 -3.04 -3.22 -11.54
C TRP A 56 -3.98 -4.42 -11.42
N MET A 57 -5.28 -4.23 -11.59
CA MET A 57 -6.27 -5.31 -11.46
C MET A 57 -6.06 -6.40 -12.51
N ALA A 58 -5.55 -6.05 -13.70
CA ALA A 58 -5.22 -7.03 -14.74
C ALA A 58 -4.07 -7.98 -14.34
N MET A 59 -3.27 -7.62 -13.33
CA MET A 59 -2.17 -8.43 -12.82
C MET A 59 -2.63 -9.46 -11.78
N VAL A 60 -3.84 -9.32 -11.23
CA VAL A 60 -4.38 -10.21 -10.20
C VAL A 60 -5.12 -11.37 -10.84
N THR A 61 -4.58 -12.58 -10.71
CA THR A 61 -5.18 -13.78 -11.29
C THR A 61 -6.03 -14.51 -10.25
N ALA A 62 -7.22 -13.97 -9.98
CA ALA A 62 -8.13 -14.56 -8.98
C ALA A 62 -8.83 -15.85 -9.48
N ASN A 63 -9.07 -16.00 -10.79
CA ASN A 63 -9.72 -17.17 -11.41
C ASN A 63 -11.03 -17.61 -10.71
N GLY A 64 -11.83 -16.66 -10.24
CA GLY A 64 -13.09 -16.94 -9.53
C GLY A 64 -12.92 -17.45 -8.09
N ARG A 65 -11.69 -17.46 -7.55
CA ARG A 65 -11.42 -17.82 -6.15
C ARG A 65 -11.85 -16.71 -5.19
N PRO A 66 -12.28 -17.03 -3.96
CA PRO A 66 -12.58 -16.02 -2.95
C PRO A 66 -11.37 -15.12 -2.67
N ALA A 67 -11.64 -13.82 -2.45
CA ALA A 67 -10.63 -12.84 -2.12
C ALA A 67 -10.87 -12.25 -0.71
N LEU A 68 -9.80 -12.15 0.07
CA LEU A 68 -9.71 -11.27 1.22
C LEU A 68 -8.92 -10.04 0.81
N VAL A 69 -9.50 -8.86 0.99
CA VAL A 69 -8.87 -7.57 0.72
C VAL A 69 -8.58 -6.87 2.04
N VAL A 70 -7.35 -6.41 2.21
CA VAL A 70 -6.92 -5.59 3.34
C VAL A 70 -6.44 -4.25 2.83
N ALA A 71 -6.93 -3.19 3.47
CA ALA A 71 -6.60 -1.80 3.21
C ALA A 71 -6.30 -1.14 4.56
N GLU A 72 -5.20 -1.54 5.18
CA GLU A 72 -4.79 -1.06 6.51
C GLU A 72 -4.01 0.24 6.35
N GLY A 73 -4.45 1.31 7.00
CA GLY A 73 -3.68 2.55 6.98
C GLY A 73 -3.62 3.24 5.61
N VAL A 74 -4.48 2.90 4.64
CA VAL A 74 -4.41 3.46 3.27
C VAL A 74 -5.58 4.39 2.92
N LEU A 75 -6.81 4.10 3.37
CA LEU A 75 -8.02 4.77 2.88
C LEU A 75 -8.09 6.27 3.23
N MET A 76 -7.46 6.69 4.33
CA MET A 76 -7.36 8.09 4.74
C MET A 76 -6.53 8.97 3.79
N TYR A 77 -5.78 8.36 2.87
CA TYR A 77 -4.97 9.06 1.87
C TYR A 77 -5.66 9.14 0.50
N LEU A 78 -6.88 8.61 0.37
CA LEU A 78 -7.66 8.61 -0.86
C LEU A 78 -8.74 9.70 -0.83
N SER A 79 -8.96 10.36 -1.96
CA SER A 79 -10.04 11.33 -2.16
C SER A 79 -11.38 10.65 -2.45
N GLU A 80 -12.48 11.17 -1.90
CA GLU A 80 -13.84 10.63 -2.10
C GLU A 80 -14.37 10.82 -3.53
N ALA A 81 -13.93 11.88 -4.21
CA ALA A 81 -14.27 12.13 -5.60
C ALA A 81 -13.15 11.60 -6.48
N GLY A 82 -13.48 10.77 -7.47
CA GLY A 82 -12.55 10.08 -8.39
C GLY A 82 -11.67 10.95 -9.31
N GLY A 83 -11.18 12.09 -8.83
CA GLY A 83 -9.93 12.68 -9.30
C GLY A 83 -8.81 12.12 -8.43
N GLY A 84 -7.80 11.54 -9.06
CA GLY A 84 -6.63 10.99 -8.37
C GLY A 84 -6.08 11.93 -7.32
N ALA A 85 -5.49 11.36 -6.26
CA ALA A 85 -4.70 12.12 -5.31
C ALA A 85 -3.77 13.09 -6.05
N PRO A 86 -3.51 14.32 -5.56
CA PRO A 86 -2.54 15.19 -6.18
C PRO A 86 -1.21 14.42 -6.29
N ALA A 87 -0.87 14.05 -7.52
CA ALA A 87 0.39 13.42 -7.86
C ALA A 87 1.50 14.40 -7.43
N GLY A 88 2.18 14.11 -6.32
CA GLY A 88 3.33 14.90 -5.89
C GLY A 88 3.50 15.15 -4.39
N GLY A 89 2.56 14.77 -3.53
CA GLY A 89 2.80 14.82 -2.08
C GLY A 89 3.65 13.64 -1.62
N ASP A 90 4.89 13.89 -1.17
CA ASP A 90 5.71 12.87 -0.49
C ASP A 90 4.89 12.24 0.66
N PRO A 91 4.48 10.96 0.57
CA PRO A 91 3.70 10.29 1.60
C PRO A 91 4.44 10.25 2.95
N GLY A 92 5.79 10.33 2.90
CA GLY A 92 6.65 10.41 4.06
C GLY A 92 6.80 11.80 4.65
N ALA A 93 6.31 12.88 4.03
CA ALA A 93 6.43 14.23 4.56
C ALA A 93 5.58 14.42 5.83
N ALA A 94 4.37 13.85 5.88
CA ALA A 94 3.54 13.88 7.08
C ALA A 94 4.17 13.06 8.23
N THR A 95 4.77 11.90 7.91
CA THR A 95 5.48 11.06 8.88
C THR A 95 6.78 11.71 9.36
N ARG A 96 7.54 12.35 8.48
CA ARG A 96 8.79 13.06 8.80
C ARG A 96 8.53 14.32 9.63
N ALA A 97 7.50 15.10 9.28
CA ALA A 97 7.09 16.28 10.05
C ALA A 97 6.59 15.91 11.46
N GLY A 98 5.90 14.77 11.62
CA GLY A 98 5.49 14.26 12.93
C GLY A 98 6.67 13.82 13.81
N LEU A 99 7.66 13.14 13.20
CA LEU A 99 8.87 12.69 13.89
C LEU A 99 9.80 13.85 14.29
N GLU A 100 9.90 14.89 13.47
CA GLU A 100 10.75 16.06 13.72
C GLU A 100 10.14 17.07 14.70
N SER A 101 8.80 17.12 14.80
CA SER A 101 8.08 18.06 15.69
C SER A 101 7.74 17.49 17.07
N GLY A 102 7.91 16.17 17.28
CA GLY A 102 7.57 15.51 18.55
C GLY A 102 6.07 15.52 18.89
N LEU A 103 5.20 15.89 17.94
CA LEU A 103 3.76 15.90 18.11
C LEU A 103 3.16 14.53 17.71
N PRO A 104 2.09 14.07 18.38
CA PRO A 104 1.38 12.87 17.94
C PRO A 104 0.89 13.08 16.50
N VAL A 105 1.15 12.12 15.62
CA VAL A 105 0.66 12.11 14.24
C VAL A 105 -0.85 12.02 14.27
N THR A 106 -1.54 13.16 14.33
CA THR A 106 -2.99 13.22 14.17
C THR A 106 -3.27 13.41 12.69
N ALA A 107 -3.93 12.41 12.10
CA ALA A 107 -4.54 12.56 10.79
C ALA A 107 -5.60 13.68 10.90
N GLY A 108 -5.28 14.91 10.47
CA GLY A 108 -6.29 15.95 10.35
C GLY A 108 -5.90 17.42 10.57
N ALA A 109 -4.63 17.82 10.75
CA ALA A 109 -4.33 19.22 11.02
C ALA A 109 -3.08 19.78 10.32
N ALA A 110 -3.15 20.01 9.01
CA ALA A 110 -2.26 20.97 8.32
C ALA A 110 -2.73 21.28 6.87
N TRP A 111 -3.92 21.85 6.67
CA TRP A 111 -4.35 22.29 5.32
C TRP A 111 -5.11 23.63 5.32
N ALA A 112 -4.88 24.48 6.33
CA ALA A 112 -5.47 25.82 6.39
C ALA A 112 -4.36 26.87 6.54
N ALA A 113 -3.62 27.13 5.46
CA ALA A 113 -2.95 28.40 5.16
C ALA A 113 -2.18 28.27 3.84
N GLY A 114 -2.52 29.10 2.85
CA GLY A 114 -1.76 29.28 1.62
C GLY A 114 -2.64 29.35 0.39
#